data_AF-A0A5B8UUP7-F1
#
_entry.id   AF-A0A5B8UUP7-F1
#
_cell.length_a   1.000
_cell.length_b   1.000
_cell.length_c   1.000
_cell.angle_alpha   90.00
_cell.angle_beta   90.00
_cell.angle_gamma   90.00
#
_symmetry.space_group_name_H-M   'P 1'
#
loop_
_entity.id
_entity.type
_entity.pdbx_description
1 polymer ?
#
loop_
_entity_poly.entity_id
_entity_poly.type
_entity_poly.pdbx_seq_one_letter_code
_entity_poly.pdbx_strand_id
1 'polypeptide(L)'
;MKTFDLELRVTAFGSIITWKIYLEDATDENQKVTGWQSSPDGYLYKKLPGYQIEDVSLEVFAGCHGITGGTLSCEVFINSTKQVKTVDAKVEDKKYATQSYPI
;
A
#
# COMPACT_ATOMS: atom_id res chain seq x y z
N MET A 1 -3.15 14.84 15.55
CA MET A 1 -2.46 14.83 14.25
C MET A 1 -1.02 14.39 14.46
N LYS A 2 -0.65 13.25 13.87
CA LYS A 2 0.72 12.73 13.82
C LYS A 2 1.28 13.01 12.43
N THR A 3 2.59 13.24 12.33
CA THR A 3 3.29 13.53 11.07
C THR A 3 4.49 12.61 10.96
N PHE A 4 4.66 11.94 9.82
CA PHE A 4 5.77 11.01 9.58
C PHE A 4 6.06 10.87 8.08
N ASP A 5 7.24 10.38 7.75
CA ASP A 5 7.56 10.04 6.36
C ASP A 5 7.04 8.64 6.04
N LEU A 6 6.16 8.53 5.06
CA LEU A 6 5.61 7.26 4.60
C LEU A 6 6.23 6.87 3.26
N GLU A 7 6.66 5.63 3.14
CA GLU A 7 7.03 5.03 1.86
C GLU A 7 6.32 3.68 1.69
N LEU A 8 5.75 3.48 0.50
CA LEU A 8 5.09 2.25 0.10
C LEU A 8 5.88 1.64 -1.04
N ARG A 9 6.12 0.33 -0.99
CA ARG A 9 6.73 -0.43 -2.09
C ARG A 9 5.84 -1.59 -2.46
N VAL A 10 5.64 -1.79 -3.75
CA VAL A 10 4.70 -2.76 -4.28
C VAL A 10 5.41 -3.65 -5.28
N THR A 11 5.31 -4.95 -5.03
CA THR A 11 5.73 -5.99 -5.95
C THR A 11 4.50 -6.78 -6.38
N ALA A 12 4.40 -7.09 -7.67
CA ALA A 12 3.27 -7.80 -8.23
C ALA A 12 3.76 -8.96 -9.12
N PHE A 13 3.05 -10.10 -9.07
CA PHE A 13 3.28 -11.26 -9.92
C PHE A 13 1.96 -11.72 -10.49
N GLY A 14 1.85 -11.90 -11.82
CA GLY A 14 0.59 -12.30 -12.48
C GLY A 14 -0.57 -11.29 -12.31
N SER A 15 -0.35 -10.21 -11.56
CA SER A 15 -1.26 -9.10 -11.37
C SER A 15 -0.58 -7.82 -11.81
N ILE A 16 -1.38 -6.84 -12.18
CA ILE A 16 -0.93 -5.46 -12.35
C ILE A 16 -1.39 -4.65 -11.14
N ILE A 17 -0.70 -3.55 -10.81
CA ILE A 17 -1.23 -2.56 -9.87
C ILE A 17 -2.41 -1.86 -10.56
N THR A 18 -3.59 -2.46 -10.48
CA THR A 18 -4.82 -1.87 -11.01
C THR A 18 -5.80 -1.50 -9.92
N TRP A 19 -5.69 -2.13 -8.75
CA TRP A 19 -6.61 -1.94 -7.64
C TRP A 19 -5.92 -1.18 -6.52
N LYS A 20 -5.57 0.08 -6.83
CA LYS A 20 -5.58 1.23 -5.91
C LYS A 20 -5.21 0.89 -4.44
N ILE A 21 -4.01 1.27 -4.00
CA ILE A 21 -3.74 1.30 -2.56
C ILE A 21 -4.43 2.50 -1.95
N TYR A 22 -5.18 2.28 -0.87
CA TYR A 22 -5.81 3.34 -0.08
C TYR A 22 -5.14 3.42 1.29
N LEU A 23 -5.13 4.64 1.85
CA LEU A 23 -4.72 4.91 3.21
C LEU A 23 -5.96 5.26 4.03
N GLU A 24 -6.01 4.85 5.30
CA GLU A 24 -7.05 5.14 6.32
C GLU A 24 -8.48 4.65 5.99
N ASP A 25 -9.05 4.96 4.82
CA ASP A 25 -10.37 4.51 4.37
C ASP A 25 -10.34 3.99 2.91
N ALA A 26 -10.62 2.70 2.73
CA ALA A 26 -10.69 2.07 1.41
C ALA A 26 -11.87 2.53 0.53
N THR A 27 -12.85 3.23 1.12
CA THR A 27 -14.03 3.75 0.42
C THR A 27 -13.86 5.18 -0.08
N ASP A 28 -12.85 5.92 0.40
CA ASP A 28 -12.55 7.27 -0.05
C ASP A 28 -11.61 7.27 -1.27
N GLU A 29 -12.17 7.59 -2.45
CA GLU A 29 -11.40 7.65 -3.69
C GLU A 29 -10.28 8.72 -3.68
N ASN A 30 -10.38 9.74 -2.83
CA ASN A 30 -9.37 10.79 -2.71
C ASN A 30 -8.13 10.31 -1.96
N GLN A 31 -8.25 9.25 -1.14
CA GLN A 31 -7.15 8.67 -0.37
C GLN A 31 -6.39 7.58 -1.13
N LYS A 32 -6.70 7.42 -2.42
CA LYS A 32 -5.97 6.55 -3.33
C LYS A 32 -4.54 7.05 -3.56
N VAL A 33 -3.57 6.17 -3.34
CA VAL A 33 -2.17 6.41 -3.68
C VAL A 33 -1.95 6.30 -5.19
N THR A 34 -1.48 7.39 -5.80
CA THR A 34 -1.20 7.51 -7.25
C THR A 34 0.20 8.03 -7.54
N GLY A 35 0.60 7.99 -8.82
CA GLY A 35 1.90 8.50 -9.26
C GLY A 35 3.05 7.67 -8.72
N TRP A 36 2.95 6.35 -8.90
CA TRP A 36 3.97 5.37 -8.55
C TRP A 36 5.23 5.57 -9.40
N GLN A 37 6.38 5.40 -8.78
CA GLN A 37 7.69 5.41 -9.43
C GLN A 37 8.20 3.98 -9.59
N SER A 38 8.90 3.70 -10.68
CA SER A 38 9.53 2.39 -10.87
C SER A 38 10.93 2.38 -10.28
N SER A 39 11.23 1.36 -9.47
CA SER A 39 12.59 1.07 -9.04
C SER A 39 13.32 0.25 -10.11
N PRO A 40 14.64 0.46 -10.31
CA PRO A 40 15.48 -0.43 -11.11
C PRO A 40 15.41 -1.90 -10.67
N ASP A 41 15.12 -2.14 -9.39
CA ASP A 41 15.01 -3.48 -8.80
C ASP A 41 13.65 -4.16 -9.06
N GLY A 42 12.77 -3.54 -9.85
CA GLY A 42 11.55 -4.16 -10.37
C GLY A 42 10.28 -3.96 -9.53
N TYR A 43 10.34 -3.25 -8.40
CA TYR A 43 9.16 -2.85 -7.63
C TYR A 43 8.68 -1.44 -7.99
N LEU A 44 7.41 -1.15 -7.72
CA LEU A 44 6.85 0.20 -7.80
C LEU A 44 6.84 0.83 -6.40
N TYR A 45 7.13 2.12 -6.27
CA TYR A 45 7.14 2.79 -4.97
C TYR A 45 6.52 4.17 -4.98
N LYS A 46 6.08 4.59 -3.80
CA LYS A 46 5.60 5.94 -3.54
C LYS A 46 6.17 6.43 -2.22
N LYS A 47 6.77 7.62 -2.25
CA LYS A 47 7.15 8.36 -1.04
C LYS A 47 6.15 9.48 -0.79
N LEU A 48 5.74 9.63 0.46
CA LEU A 48 4.80 10.61 0.99
C LEU A 48 5.47 11.26 2.20
N PRO A 49 6.38 12.24 1.97
CA PRO A 49 7.09 12.91 3.05
C PRO A 49 6.12 13.78 3.87
N GLY A 50 6.28 13.77 5.19
CA GLY A 50 5.42 14.52 6.10
C GLY A 50 3.94 14.16 5.99
N TYR A 51 3.61 12.89 5.73
CA TYR A 51 2.24 12.39 5.73
C TYR A 51 1.60 12.61 7.11
N GLN A 52 0.37 13.10 7.11
CA GLN A 52 -0.36 13.48 8.31
C GLN A 52 -1.61 12.63 8.47
N ILE A 53 -1.80 12.09 9.67
CA ILE A 53 -3.04 11.40 10.05
C ILE A 53 -3.55 11.93 11.39
N GLU A 54 -4.85 11.84 11.61
CA GLU A 54 -5.45 12.15 12.91
C GLU A 54 -5.41 10.98 13.88
N ASP A 55 -5.49 9.76 13.35
CA ASP A 55 -5.58 8.52 14.11
C ASP A 55 -4.23 8.10 14.75
N VAL A 56 -4.30 7.07 15.60
CA VAL A 56 -3.14 6.48 16.26
C VAL A 56 -2.41 5.47 15.38
N SER A 57 -3.07 4.95 14.35
CA SER A 57 -2.56 3.95 13.40
C SER A 57 -2.87 4.32 11.96
N LEU A 58 -1.96 3.99 11.05
CA LEU A 58 -2.18 4.04 9.61
C LEU A 58 -2.79 2.71 9.17
N GLU A 59 -3.99 2.74 8.60
CA GLU A 59 -4.53 1.60 7.86
C GLU A 59 -4.08 1.68 6.39
N VAL A 60 -3.61 0.55 5.87
CA VAL A 60 -3.25 0.42 4.45
C VAL A 60 -4.08 -0.69 3.84
N PHE A 61 -4.72 -0.37 2.73
CA PHE A 61 -5.60 -1.28 1.99
C PHE A 61 -5.03 -1.52 0.61
N ALA A 62 -4.93 -2.79 0.21
CA ALA A 62 -4.45 -3.17 -1.11
C ALA A 62 -5.40 -4.16 -1.77
N GLY A 63 -5.66 -3.95 -3.06
CA GLY A 63 -6.32 -4.91 -3.92
C GLY A 63 -5.46 -5.16 -5.15
N CYS A 64 -5.68 -6.29 -5.82
CA CYS A 64 -5.00 -6.55 -7.09
C CYS A 64 -5.90 -7.27 -8.06
N HIS A 65 -5.56 -7.17 -9.33
CA HIS A 65 -6.33 -7.67 -10.45
C HIS A 65 -5.37 -8.21 -11.52
N GLY A 66 -5.79 -9.28 -12.21
CA GLY A 66 -4.93 -9.94 -13.18
C GLY A 66 -5.37 -11.37 -13.46
N ILE A 67 -4.38 -12.24 -13.68
CA ILE A 67 -4.63 -13.66 -13.89
C ILE A 67 -4.89 -14.37 -12.56
N THR A 68 -5.59 -15.50 -12.62
CA THR A 68 -5.74 -16.42 -11.49
C THR A 68 -4.35 -16.86 -10.97
N GLY A 69 -4.17 -16.83 -9.66
CA GLY A 69 -2.91 -17.02 -8.96
C GLY A 69 -2.05 -15.76 -8.86
N GLY A 70 -2.50 -14.63 -9.42
CA GLY A 70 -1.82 -13.35 -9.32
C GLY A 70 -1.82 -12.78 -7.90
N THR A 71 -0.74 -12.11 -7.52
CA THR A 71 -0.53 -11.58 -6.17
C THR A 71 0.11 -10.21 -6.20
N LEU A 72 -0.25 -9.37 -5.24
CA LEU A 72 0.38 -8.09 -4.95
C LEU A 72 0.82 -8.08 -3.48
N SER A 73 2.05 -7.64 -3.24
CA SER A 73 2.58 -7.42 -1.89
C SER A 73 2.98 -5.96 -1.74
N CYS A 74 2.45 -5.30 -0.72
CA CYS A 74 2.82 -3.95 -0.34
C CYS A 74 3.64 -3.96 0.96
N GLU A 75 4.88 -3.49 0.87
CA GLU A 75 5.73 -3.18 2.01
C GLU A 75 5.49 -1.73 2.44
N VAL A 76 5.42 -1.50 3.74
CA VAL A 76 5.21 -0.17 4.34
C VAL A 76 6.45 0.23 5.12
N PHE A 77 6.89 1.47 4.93
CA PHE A 77 8.01 2.09 5.61
C PHE A 77 7.51 3.35 6.31
N ILE A 78 7.75 3.46 7.61
CA ILE A 78 7.41 4.63 8.41
C ILE A 78 8.72 5.20 8.95
N ASN A 79 8.98 6.48 8.70
CA ASN A 79 10.26 7.14 9.01
C ASN A 79 11.46 6.32 8.52
N SER A 80 11.39 5.88 7.26
CA SER A 80 12.39 5.02 6.61
C SER A 80 12.62 3.65 7.26
N THR A 81 11.80 3.25 8.25
CA THR A 81 11.86 1.94 8.90
C THR A 81 10.82 1.01 8.30
N LYS A 82 11.29 -0.10 7.71
CA LYS A 82 10.42 -1.15 7.17
C LYS A 82 9.58 -1.76 8.29
N GLN A 83 8.27 -1.79 8.08
CA GLN A 83 7.34 -2.45 8.98
C GLN A 83 7.36 -3.97 8.76
N VAL A 84 7.19 -4.74 9.84
CA VAL A 84 7.31 -6.21 9.80
C VAL A 84 6.21 -6.85 8.95
N LYS A 85 5.00 -6.30 9.01
CA LYS A 85 3.83 -6.84 8.28
C LYS A 85 3.71 -6.19 6.91
N THR A 86 3.42 -7.00 5.90
CA THR A 86 3.09 -6.60 4.53
C THR A 86 1.57 -6.60 4.32
N VAL A 87 1.10 -5.85 3.33
CA VAL A 87 -0.29 -5.94 2.84
C VAL A 87 -0.28 -6.81 1.59
N ASP A 88 -0.75 -8.05 1.74
CA ASP A 88 -0.71 -9.05 0.67
C ASP A 88 -2.12 -9.31 0.14
N ALA A 89 -2.32 -9.06 -1.15
CA ALA A 89 -3.59 -9.25 -1.85
C ALA A 89 -3.45 -10.27 -2.98
N LYS A 90 -4.49 -11.06 -3.20
CA LYS A 90 -4.61 -12.01 -4.31
C LYS A 90 -5.73 -11.58 -5.24
N VAL A 91 -5.60 -11.93 -6.52
CA VAL A 91 -6.62 -11.62 -7.53
C VAL A 91 -7.98 -12.26 -7.18
N GLU A 92 -7.99 -13.38 -6.47
CA GLU A 92 -9.19 -14.08 -6.02
C GLU A 92 -9.85 -13.45 -4.79
N ASP A 93 -9.20 -12.50 -4.12
CA ASP A 93 -9.73 -11.91 -2.91
C ASP A 93 -11.00 -11.09 -3.22
N LYS A 94 -12.05 -11.35 -2.45
CA LYS A 94 -13.35 -10.65 -2.59
C LYS A 94 -13.41 -9.35 -1.79
N LYS A 95 -12.33 -9.01 -1.08
CA LYS A 95 -12.19 -7.83 -0.22
C LYS A 95 -10.75 -7.33 -0.33
N TYR A 96 -10.55 -6.06 -0.02
CA TYR A 96 -9.20 -5.52 0.13
C TYR A 96 -8.44 -6.28 1.23
N ALA A 97 -7.16 -6.55 0.98
CA ALA A 97 -6.23 -6.87 2.03
C ALA A 97 -5.99 -5.60 2.85
N THR A 98 -5.93 -5.74 4.19
CA THR A 98 -5.81 -4.61 5.10
C THR A 98 -4.75 -4.89 6.14
N GLN A 99 -3.93 -3.89 6.45
CA GLN A 99 -3.03 -3.93 7.59
C GLN A 99 -2.99 -2.58 8.31
N SER A 100 -3.08 -2.65 9.63
CA SER A 100 -2.89 -1.53 10.56
C SER A 100 -1.44 -1.41 11.00
N TYR A 101 -0.90 -0.20 11.03
CA TYR A 101 0.45 0.14 11.46
C TYR A 101 0.41 1.23 12.54
N PRO A 102 0.86 0.96 13.77
CA PRO A 102 0.95 1.98 14.81
C PRO A 102 1.91 3.10 14.42
N ILE A 103 1.51 4.36 14.66
CA ILE A 103 2.27 5.58 14.35
C ILE A 103 2.78 6.26 15.62
#